data_AF-A0A4Y9T285-F1
#
_entry.id   AF-A0A4Y9T285-F1
#
_cell.length_a   1.000
_cell.length_b   1.000
_cell.length_c   1.000
_cell.angle_alpha   90.00
_cell.angle_beta   90.00
_cell.angle_gamma   90.00
#
_symmetry.space_group_name_H-M   'P 1'
#
loop_
_entity.id
_entity.type
_entity.pdbx_description
1 polymer ?
#
loop_
_entity_poly.entity_id
_entity_poly.type
_entity_poly.pdbx_seq_one_letter_code
_entity_poly.pdbx_strand_id
1 'polypeptide(L)'
;MTSITTYIDTNGVMAHPEGAKTITRAALVAVLWTFIDIFGREPMLKRRDFGHREFYSPSDLDTWDLALALQIMLDTLAVCRDEDKRISWLRQCLYDLLGDMDSPQTVYFQGYPFYI
;
A
#
# COMPACT_ATOMS: atom_id res chain seq x y z
N MET A 1 -14.81 -24.25 -9.72
CA MET A 1 -15.51 -23.81 -8.49
C MET A 1 -14.43 -23.41 -7.51
N THR A 2 -14.20 -22.11 -7.31
CA THR A 2 -13.16 -21.62 -6.40
C THR A 2 -13.87 -21.03 -5.19
N SER A 3 -13.80 -21.74 -4.05
CA SER A 3 -14.40 -21.29 -2.80
C SER A 3 -13.69 -20.05 -2.29
N ILE A 4 -14.44 -18.96 -2.13
CA ILE A 4 -14.05 -17.83 -1.30
C ILE A 4 -14.26 -18.31 0.15
N THR A 5 -13.19 -18.74 0.81
CA THR A 5 -13.25 -19.06 2.24
C THR A 5 -13.20 -17.75 3.01
N THR A 6 -14.38 -17.17 3.28
CA THR A 6 -14.52 -16.05 4.20
C THR A 6 -14.33 -16.56 5.63
N TYR A 7 -13.18 -16.26 6.24
CA TYR A 7 -12.91 -16.59 7.63
C TYR A 7 -13.54 -15.54 8.55
N ILE A 8 -14.77 -15.80 8.98
CA ILE A 8 -15.45 -15.02 10.02
C ILE A 8 -15.19 -15.74 11.35
N ASP A 9 -14.41 -15.12 12.25
CA ASP A 9 -14.33 -15.60 13.63
C ASP A 9 -15.73 -15.44 14.27
N THR A 10 -16.08 -16.39 15.13
CA THR A 10 -17.27 -16.49 15.97
C THR A 10 -17.69 -15.23 16.74
N ASN A 11 -16.89 -14.17 16.73
CA ASN A 11 -17.15 -12.87 17.36
C ASN A 11 -17.54 -11.74 16.38
N GLY A 12 -17.73 -12.02 15.09
CA GLY A 12 -18.06 -10.99 14.08
C GLY A 12 -16.89 -10.08 13.71
N VAL A 13 -15.68 -10.41 14.17
CA VAL A 13 -14.42 -9.80 13.74
C VAL A 13 -13.88 -10.68 12.62
N MET A 14 -13.53 -10.11 11.46
CA MET A 14 -12.86 -10.88 10.42
C MET A 14 -11.57 -11.47 11.01
N ALA A 15 -11.44 -12.80 11.01
CA ALA A 15 -10.23 -13.45 11.49
C ALA A 15 -9.07 -13.00 10.61
N HIS A 16 -8.11 -12.30 11.20
CA HIS A 16 -6.81 -12.09 10.56
C HIS A 16 -6.17 -13.48 10.39
N PRO A 17 -5.86 -13.92 9.17
CA PRO A 17 -5.16 -15.19 8.99
C PRO A 17 -3.83 -15.13 9.75
N GLU A 18 -3.47 -16.20 10.46
CA GLU A 18 -2.21 -16.27 11.21
C GLU A 18 -1.04 -15.91 10.28
N GLY A 19 -0.32 -14.83 10.60
CA GLY A 19 0.77 -14.29 9.78
C GLY A 19 0.44 -13.02 8.97
N ALA A 20 -0.82 -12.56 8.93
CA ALA A 20 -1.17 -11.32 8.26
C ALA A 20 -0.60 -10.09 8.99
N LYS A 21 0.34 -9.39 8.35
CA LYS A 21 0.84 -8.10 8.86
C LYS A 21 -0.31 -7.07 8.84
N THR A 22 -0.60 -6.51 10.01
CA THR A 22 -1.54 -5.39 10.13
C THR A 22 -0.77 -4.10 9.93
N ILE A 23 -1.19 -3.31 8.94
CA ILE A 23 -0.55 -2.04 8.64
C ILE A 23 -1.32 -0.91 9.31
N THR A 24 -0.59 -0.07 10.04
CA THR A 24 -1.17 1.14 10.62
C THR A 24 -1.25 2.24 9.56
N ARG A 25 -2.28 3.10 9.67
CA ARG A 25 -2.39 4.32 8.87
C ARG A 25 -1.13 5.17 8.92
N ALA A 26 -0.58 5.36 10.12
CA ALA A 26 0.61 6.16 10.32
C ALA A 26 1.81 5.63 9.54
N ALA A 27 2.01 4.30 9.55
CA ALA A 27 3.12 3.68 8.81
C ALA A 27 2.94 3.82 7.29
N LEU A 28 1.74 3.56 6.77
CA LEU A 28 1.47 3.72 5.33
C LEU A 28 1.62 5.18 4.87
N VAL A 29 1.12 6.13 5.66
CA VAL A 29 1.26 7.57 5.41
C VAL A 29 2.73 7.99 5.42
N ALA A 30 3.53 7.48 6.36
CA ALA A 30 4.97 7.77 6.41
C ALA A 30 5.71 7.25 5.17
N VAL A 31 5.40 6.04 4.71
CA VAL A 31 6.00 5.48 3.49
C VAL A 31 5.56 6.27 2.24
N LEU A 32 4.29 6.71 2.18
CA LEU A 32 3.80 7.60 1.12
C LEU A 32 4.50 8.95 1.09
N TRP A 33 4.78 9.53 2.26
CA TRP A 33 5.58 10.76 2.34
C TRP A 33 6.98 10.56 1.75
N THR A 34 7.66 9.47 2.10
CA THR A 34 8.95 9.11 1.51
C THR A 34 8.86 8.95 -0.01
N PHE A 35 7.82 8.29 -0.51
CA PHE A 35 7.62 8.15 -1.95
C PHE A 35 7.48 9.51 -2.66
N ILE A 36 6.67 10.41 -2.09
CA ILE A 36 6.47 11.76 -2.65
C ILE A 36 7.76 12.58 -2.59
N ASP A 37 8.59 12.41 -1.56
CA ASP A 37 9.89 13.07 -1.47
C ASP A 37 10.87 12.60 -2.57
N ILE A 38 10.81 11.32 -2.93
CA ILE A 38 11.71 10.72 -3.94
C ILE A 38 11.24 11.02 -5.36
N PHE A 39 9.95 10.81 -5.64
CA PHE A 39 9.39 10.82 -7.00
C PHE A 39 8.53 12.05 -7.31
N GLY A 40 8.30 12.93 -6.33
CA GLY A 40 7.29 13.97 -6.44
C GLY A 40 5.87 13.40 -6.41
N ARG A 41 4.90 14.24 -6.77
CA ARG A 41 3.48 13.85 -6.81
C ARG A 41 3.07 13.35 -8.20
N GLU A 42 3.91 13.53 -9.21
CA GLU A 42 3.62 13.25 -10.60
C GLU A 42 3.14 11.81 -10.86
N PRO A 43 3.73 10.74 -10.28
CA PRO A 43 3.24 9.39 -10.50
C PRO A 43 1.79 9.19 -10.05
N MET A 44 1.40 9.85 -8.95
CA MET A 44 0.03 9.82 -8.46
C MET A 44 -0.89 10.61 -9.39
N LEU A 45 -0.54 11.86 -9.70
CA LEU A 45 -1.36 12.75 -10.53
C LEU A 45 -1.61 12.21 -11.96
N LYS A 46 -0.68 11.42 -12.51
CA LYS A 46 -0.82 10.78 -13.83
C LYS A 46 -1.89 9.69 -13.86
N ARG A 47 -2.31 9.15 -12.71
CA ARG A 47 -3.39 8.16 -12.62
C ARG A 47 -4.72 8.90 -12.51
N ARG A 48 -5.66 8.57 -13.41
CA ARG A 48 -6.96 9.26 -13.58
C ARG A 48 -7.70 9.52 -12.26
N ASP A 49 -7.61 8.60 -11.31
CA ASP A 49 -8.34 8.67 -10.04
C ASP A 49 -7.75 9.71 -9.06
N PHE A 50 -6.47 10.08 -9.21
CA PHE A 50 -5.78 11.12 -8.43
C PHE A 50 -5.68 12.46 -9.16
N GLY A 51 -5.63 12.46 -10.50
CA GLY A 51 -5.44 13.68 -11.30
C GLY A 51 -6.58 14.71 -11.18
N HIS A 52 -7.76 14.30 -10.71
CA HIS A 52 -8.91 15.20 -10.48
C HIS A 52 -9.09 15.62 -9.02
N ARG A 53 -8.32 15.05 -8.08
CA ARG A 53 -8.41 15.37 -6.67
C ARG A 53 -7.33 16.39 -6.34
N GLU A 54 -7.73 17.52 -5.75
CA GLU A 54 -6.77 18.41 -5.08
C GLU A 54 -6.25 17.71 -3.82
N PHE A 55 -5.24 16.86 -4.02
CA PHE A 55 -4.62 16.13 -2.95
C PHE A 55 -3.44 16.92 -2.38
N TYR A 56 -3.61 17.43 -1.16
CA TYR A 56 -2.63 18.29 -0.49
C TYR A 56 -1.67 17.51 0.42
N SER A 57 -2.11 16.39 1.02
CA SER A 57 -1.32 15.62 2.01
C SER A 57 -1.78 14.16 2.13
N PRO A 58 -0.87 13.15 2.14
CA PRO A 58 -1.18 11.73 2.38
C PRO A 58 -2.00 11.45 3.63
N SER A 59 -1.93 12.35 4.62
CA SER A 59 -2.70 12.24 5.87
C SER A 59 -4.20 12.44 5.67
N ASP A 60 -4.63 13.02 4.54
CA ASP A 60 -6.03 13.32 4.22
C ASP A 60 -6.71 12.20 3.42
N LEU A 61 -5.94 11.21 2.93
CA LEU A 61 -6.47 10.11 2.11
C LEU A 61 -7.36 9.18 2.91
N ASP A 62 -8.52 8.82 2.39
CA ASP A 62 -9.29 7.74 2.97
C ASP A 62 -8.60 6.37 2.74
N THR A 63 -9.18 5.30 3.29
CA THR A 63 -8.64 3.93 3.14
C THR A 63 -8.53 3.50 1.68
N TRP A 64 -9.47 3.90 0.83
CA TRP A 64 -9.49 3.53 -0.59
C TRP A 64 -8.38 4.25 -1.35
N ASP A 65 -8.23 5.53 -1.10
CA ASP A 65 -7.19 6.34 -1.72
C ASP A 65 -5.79 5.92 -1.26
N LEU A 66 -5.63 5.55 0.01
CA LEU A 66 -4.37 5.00 0.52
C LEU A 66 -4.01 3.68 -0.19
N ALA A 67 -4.98 2.81 -0.43
CA ALA A 67 -4.76 1.56 -1.16
C ALA A 67 -4.37 1.83 -2.63
N LEU A 68 -5.05 2.77 -3.28
CA LEU A 68 -4.69 3.18 -4.64
C LEU A 68 -3.30 3.81 -4.67
N ALA A 69 -2.96 4.67 -3.71
CA ALA A 69 -1.64 5.28 -3.62
C ALA A 69 -0.55 4.22 -3.45
N LEU A 70 -0.78 3.21 -2.61
CA LEU A 70 0.12 2.07 -2.46
C LEU A 70 0.36 1.34 -3.78
N GLN A 71 -0.71 1.03 -4.54
CA GLN A 71 -0.58 0.41 -5.86
C GLN A 71 0.30 1.24 -6.80
N ILE A 72 0.11 2.56 -6.81
CA ILE A 72 0.90 3.47 -7.65
C ILE A 72 2.37 3.43 -7.26
N MET A 73 2.68 3.37 -5.95
CA MET A 73 4.07 3.24 -5.50
C MET A 73 4.70 1.94 -5.99
N LEU A 74 3.99 0.81 -5.86
CA LEU A 74 4.48 -0.50 -6.31
C LEU A 74 4.72 -0.52 -7.82
N ASP A 75 3.77 -0.02 -8.62
CA ASP A 75 3.90 0.09 -10.07
C ASP A 75 5.09 1.00 -10.48
N THR A 76 5.28 2.11 -9.75
CA THR A 76 6.39 3.05 -10.01
C THR A 76 7.73 2.40 -9.68
N LEU A 77 7.82 1.73 -8.54
CA LEU A 77 9.03 1.02 -8.14
C LEU A 77 9.34 -0.13 -9.09
N ALA A 78 8.35 -0.87 -9.59
CA ALA A 78 8.57 -1.98 -10.53
C ALA A 78 9.32 -1.56 -11.81
N VAL A 79 9.18 -0.31 -12.25
CA VAL A 79 9.86 0.22 -13.45
C VAL A 79 11.13 1.02 -13.14
N CYS A 80 11.39 1.34 -11.87
CA CYS A 80 12.59 2.07 -11.45
C CYS A 80 13.78 1.13 -11.24
N ARG A 81 14.93 1.49 -11.80
CA ARG A 81 16.19 0.79 -11.58
C ARG A 81 16.78 1.16 -10.22
N ASP A 82 17.38 0.19 -9.53
CA ASP A 82 17.94 0.32 -8.17
C ASP A 82 19.28 1.10 -8.10
N GLU A 83 19.45 2.11 -8.95
CA GLU A 83 20.68 2.92 -8.95
C GLU A 83 20.65 4.05 -7.90
N ASP A 84 19.47 4.41 -7.37
CA ASP A 84 19.31 5.40 -6.29
C ASP A 84 19.12 4.71 -4.93
N LYS A 85 20.02 5.00 -3.98
CA LYS A 85 19.98 4.48 -2.59
C LYS A 85 18.66 4.76 -1.88
N ARG A 86 17.99 5.88 -2.19
CA ARG A 86 16.69 6.24 -1.61
C ARG A 86 15.58 5.32 -2.12
N ILE A 87 15.66 4.90 -3.38
CA ILE A 87 14.72 3.93 -3.98
C ILE A 87 14.89 2.57 -3.31
N SER A 88 16.14 2.10 -3.14
CA SER A 88 16.41 0.85 -2.42
C SER A 88 15.93 0.91 -0.96
N TRP A 89 16.12 2.05 -0.28
CA TRP A 89 15.60 2.24 1.07
C TRP A 89 14.07 2.20 1.13
N LEU A 90 13.39 2.88 0.18
CA LEU A 90 11.93 2.84 0.08
C LEU A 90 11.41 1.42 -0.17
N ARG A 91 12.06 0.63 -1.03
CA ARG A 91 11.73 -0.79 -1.22
C ARG A 91 11.88 -1.58 0.07
N GLN A 92 12.94 -1.35 0.84
CA GLN A 92 13.13 -2.00 2.13
C GLN A 92 12.02 -1.61 3.13
N CYS A 93 11.65 -0.33 3.20
CA CYS A 93 10.53 0.11 4.04
C CYS A 93 9.22 -0.57 3.65
N LEU A 94 8.96 -0.73 2.35
CA LEU A 94 7.79 -1.45 1.87
C LEU A 94 7.87 -2.95 2.15
N TYR A 95 9.05 -3.58 2.04
CA TYR A 95 9.25 -4.97 2.40
C TYR A 95 9.00 -5.20 3.91
N ASP A 96 9.50 -4.32 4.76
CA ASP A 96 9.30 -4.40 6.21
C ASP A 96 7.81 -4.22 6.56
N LEU A 97 7.13 -3.32 5.85
CA LEU A 97 5.72 -2.99 6.06
C LEU A 97 4.76 -4.05 5.51
N LEU A 98 4.95 -4.47 4.25
CA LEU A 98 4.05 -5.33 3.49
C LEU A 98 4.47 -6.81 3.59
N GLY A 99 5.76 -7.09 3.68
CA GLY A 99 6.32 -8.42 3.43
C GLY A 99 6.89 -8.54 2.01
N ASP A 100 7.03 -9.77 1.53
CA ASP A 100 7.54 -10.05 0.19
C ASP A 100 6.62 -9.46 -0.90
N MET A 101 7.10 -8.45 -1.62
CA MET A 101 6.32 -7.72 -2.62
C MET A 101 6.26 -8.44 -3.98
N ASP A 102 7.12 -9.43 -4.21
CA ASP A 102 7.15 -10.21 -5.47
C ASP A 102 6.18 -11.40 -5.44
N SER A 103 5.57 -11.67 -4.29
CA SER A 103 4.62 -12.75 -4.06
C SER A 103 3.20 -12.18 -3.90
N PRO A 104 2.17 -12.72 -4.58
CA PRO A 104 0.79 -12.31 -4.37
C PRO A 104 0.39 -12.45 -2.90
N GLN A 105 -0.07 -11.37 -2.27
CA GLN A 105 -0.40 -11.39 -0.84
C GLN A 105 -1.60 -10.51 -0.49
N THR A 106 -2.38 -10.98 0.49
CA THR A 106 -3.44 -10.20 1.10
C THR A 106 -2.92 -9.54 2.37
N VAL A 107 -2.96 -8.22 2.39
CA VAL A 107 -2.55 -7.43 3.54
C VAL A 107 -3.80 -6.69 4.07
N TYR A 108 -3.82 -6.37 5.36
CA TYR A 108 -5.01 -5.82 6.03
C TYR A 108 -4.75 -4.45 6.64
N PHE A 109 -5.65 -3.51 6.34
CA PHE A 109 -5.51 -2.10 6.70
C PHE A 109 -6.82 -1.70 7.32
N GLN A 110 -6.80 -1.53 8.64
CA GLN A 110 -8.02 -1.28 9.43
C GLN A 110 -9.14 -2.30 9.14
N GLY A 111 -8.77 -3.57 8.96
CA GLY A 111 -9.70 -4.67 8.68
C GLY A 111 -10.12 -4.81 7.21
N TYR A 112 -9.71 -3.90 6.32
CA TYR A 112 -9.95 -4.03 4.88
C TYR A 112 -8.81 -4.79 4.21
N PRO A 113 -9.10 -5.89 3.49
CA PRO A 113 -8.10 -6.60 2.71
C PRO A 113 -7.71 -5.82 1.46
N PHE A 114 -6.42 -5.79 1.16
CA PHE A 114 -5.86 -5.32 -0.10
C PHE A 114 -4.94 -6.40 -0.66
N TYR A 115 -4.99 -6.55 -1.97
CA TYR A 115 -4.22 -7.55 -2.70
C TYR A 115 -3.06 -6.84 -3.39
N ILE A 116 -1.85 -7.28 -3.06
CA ILE A 116 -0.61 -6.97 -3.77
C ILE A 116 -0.36 -8.10 -4.77
#